data_AF-A0A0D4DDF2-F1
#
_entry.id   AF-A0A0D4DDF2-F1
#
_cell.length_a   1.000
_cell.length_b   1.000
_cell.length_c   1.000
_cell.angle_alpha   90.00
_cell.angle_beta   90.00
_cell.angle_gamma   90.00
#
_symmetry.space_group_name_H-M   'P 1'
#
loop_
_entity.id
_entity.type
_entity.pdbx_description
1 polymer ?
#
loop_
_entity_poly.entity_id
_entity_poly.type
_entity_poly.pdbx_seq_one_letter_code
_entity_poly.pdbx_strand_id
1 'polypeptide(L)'
;MKRVSIRSVAISCFLFAAPSFAAADKALCSSDDGSLVVFGDIGVANIKAQEFFYAGDHEISQLNWESKGVTLFRLVSTDRSTTTGA
;
A
#
# COMPACT_ATOMS: atom_id res chain seq x y z
N MET A 1 -9.37 -13.63 44.53
CA MET A 1 -9.37 -13.16 43.12
C MET A 1 -9.46 -11.63 43.12
N LYS A 2 -8.44 -10.92 42.59
CA LYS A 2 -8.38 -9.44 42.58
C LYS A 2 -9.35 -8.88 41.53
N ARG A 3 -10.25 -7.99 41.93
CA ARG A 3 -11.19 -7.30 41.00
C ARG A 3 -10.38 -6.40 40.07
N VAL A 4 -10.27 -6.78 38.79
CA VAL A 4 -9.67 -5.91 37.77
C VAL A 4 -10.65 -4.77 37.52
N SER A 5 -10.19 -3.54 37.79
CA SER A 5 -10.98 -2.34 37.60
C SER A 5 -11.20 -2.11 36.11
N ILE A 6 -12.47 -2.10 35.67
CA ILE A 6 -12.90 -1.75 34.30
C ILE A 6 -12.27 -0.45 33.79
N ARG A 7 -11.94 0.48 34.70
CA ARG A 7 -11.23 1.73 34.37
C ARG A 7 -9.82 1.49 33.81
N SER A 8 -9.13 0.45 34.27
CA SER A 8 -7.78 0.09 33.81
C SER A 8 -7.78 -0.48 32.38
N VAL A 9 -8.87 -1.13 31.98
CA VAL A 9 -9.01 -1.70 30.61
C VAL A 9 -9.26 -0.60 29.60
N ALA A 10 -10.12 0.36 29.92
CA ALA A 10 -10.44 1.47 29.03
C ALA A 10 -9.21 2.36 28.70
N ILE A 11 -8.34 2.62 29.68
CA ILE A 11 -7.13 3.43 29.49
C ILE A 11 -6.12 2.73 28.57
N SER A 12 -6.02 1.39 28.66
CA SER A 12 -5.15 0.61 27.77
C SER A 12 -5.59 0.72 26.30
N CYS A 13 -6.89 0.73 26.01
CA CYS A 13 -7.38 0.84 24.64
C CYS A 13 -7.10 2.22 24.01
N PHE A 14 -7.11 3.30 24.80
CA PHE A 14 -6.82 4.64 24.29
C PHE A 14 -5.35 4.84 23.89
N LEU A 15 -4.41 4.16 24.54
CA LEU A 15 -2.98 4.29 24.22
C LEU A 15 -2.58 3.57 22.93
N PHE A 16 -3.33 2.57 22.48
CA PHE A 16 -3.09 1.89 21.19
C PHE A 16 -3.79 2.56 20.00
N ALA A 17 -4.72 3.48 20.24
CA ALA A 17 -5.52 4.11 19.20
C ALA A 17 -4.98 5.47 18.72
N ALA A 18 -3.92 6.01 19.34
CA ALA A 18 -3.29 7.23 18.86
C ALA A 18 -2.36 6.89 17.67
N PRO A 19 -2.66 7.35 16.45
CA PRO A 19 -1.72 7.22 15.34
C PRO A 19 -0.46 8.01 15.71
N SER A 20 0.67 7.33 15.84
CA SER A 20 1.96 8.00 16.03
C SER A 20 2.31 8.73 14.73
N PHE A 21 2.05 10.04 14.67
CA PHE A 21 2.47 10.88 13.55
C PHE A 21 3.98 11.10 13.64
N ALA A 22 4.74 10.44 12.77
CA ALA A 22 6.15 10.75 12.57
C ALA A 22 6.25 11.77 11.43
N ALA A 23 6.55 13.02 11.76
CA ALA A 23 6.85 14.05 10.76
C ALA A 23 8.23 13.75 10.16
N ALA A 24 8.27 13.40 8.87
CA ALA A 24 9.54 13.24 8.15
C ALA A 24 10.12 14.64 7.81
N ASP A 25 11.42 14.82 8.06
CA ASP A 25 12.17 16.08 7.85
C ASP A 25 12.28 16.51 6.37
N LYS A 26 11.91 15.62 5.43
CA LYS A 26 11.79 15.94 4.00
C LYS A 26 10.38 15.64 3.53
N ALA A 27 9.69 16.67 3.02
CA ALA A 27 8.40 16.52 2.38
C ALA A 27 8.56 15.67 1.10
N LEU A 28 8.30 14.37 1.21
CA LEU A 28 8.29 13.45 0.05
C LEU A 28 7.16 13.79 -0.93
N CYS A 29 6.16 14.55 -0.48
CA CYS A 29 5.08 15.08 -1.29
C CYS A 29 4.88 16.55 -0.91
N SER A 30 5.18 17.46 -1.84
CA SER A 30 4.91 18.89 -1.72
C SER A 30 3.84 19.26 -2.73
N SER A 31 2.84 20.02 -2.30
CA SER A 31 1.81 20.60 -3.15
C SER A 31 1.86 22.12 -3.00
N ASP A 32 1.67 22.85 -4.09
CA ASP A 32 1.76 24.31 -4.11
C ASP A 32 0.71 24.99 -3.21
N ASP A 33 -0.46 24.37 -3.04
CA ASP A 33 -1.53 24.83 -2.13
C ASP A 33 -1.49 24.11 -0.76
N GLY A 34 -0.47 23.29 -0.53
CA GLY A 34 -0.31 22.47 0.68
C GLY A 34 -1.28 21.29 0.76
N SER A 35 -2.08 21.01 -0.28
CA SER A 35 -3.07 19.94 -0.26
C SER A 35 -2.63 18.71 -1.06
N LEU A 36 -2.51 17.60 -0.34
CA LEU A 36 -2.19 16.29 -0.90
C LEU A 36 -3.39 15.37 -0.72
N VAL A 37 -3.82 14.73 -1.81
CA VAL A 37 -4.81 13.67 -1.74
C VAL A 37 -4.14 12.34 -2.05
N VAL A 38 -4.29 11.37 -1.13
CA VAL A 38 -3.79 10.01 -1.31
C VAL A 38 -4.98 9.07 -1.44
N PHE A 39 -5.05 8.39 -2.57
CA PHE A 39 -5.98 7.30 -2.83
C PHE A 39 -5.24 5.98 -2.79
N GLY A 40 -5.93 4.93 -2.37
CA GLY A 40 -5.35 3.60 -2.40
C GLY A 40 -6.40 2.52 -2.47
N ASP A 41 -6.04 1.43 -3.13
CA ASP A 41 -6.90 0.28 -3.34
C ASP A 41 -6.19 -0.98 -2.88
N ILE A 42 -6.97 -1.92 -2.35
CA ILE A 42 -6.54 -3.29 -2.07
C ILE A 42 -7.33 -4.26 -2.95
N GLY A 43 -6.63 -5.19 -3.59
CA GLY A 43 -7.23 -6.17 -4.49
C GLY A 43 -6.55 -7.53 -4.41
N VAL A 44 -7.15 -8.54 -5.02
CA VAL A 44 -6.58 -9.88 -5.14
C VAL A 44 -6.49 -10.23 -6.61
N ALA A 45 -5.33 -10.72 -7.05
CA ALA A 45 -5.08 -11.09 -8.44
C ALA A 45 -4.46 -12.49 -8.56
N ASN A 46 -4.78 -13.15 -9.66
CA ASN A 46 -4.04 -14.33 -10.12
C ASN A 46 -3.07 -13.86 -11.21
N ILE A 47 -1.78 -14.14 -11.05
CA ILE A 47 -0.71 -13.68 -11.92
C ILE A 47 -0.15 -14.88 -12.67
N LYS A 48 -0.02 -14.75 -13.99
CA LYS A 48 0.64 -15.74 -14.85
C LYS A 48 1.78 -15.06 -15.59
N ALA A 49 2.94 -15.71 -15.62
CA ALA A 49 4.09 -15.27 -16.40
C ALA A 49 4.67 -16.47 -17.15
N GLN A 50 5.12 -16.22 -18.38
CA GLN A 50 5.76 -17.23 -19.21
C GLN A 50 7.17 -16.74 -19.50
N GLU A 51 8.14 -17.61 -19.30
CA GLU A 51 9.54 -17.38 -19.62
C GLU A 51 9.94 -18.38 -20.68
N PHE A 52 10.59 -17.89 -21.74
CA PHE A 52 10.98 -18.69 -22.89
C PHE A 52 12.49 -18.59 -23.07
N PHE A 53 13.15 -19.73 -23.30
CA PHE A 53 14.56 -19.80 -23.64
C PHE A 53 14.73 -20.31 -25.06
N TYR A 54 15.41 -19.53 -25.90
CA TYR A 54 15.65 -19.84 -27.31
C TYR A 54 17.15 -20.04 -27.57
N ALA A 55 17.49 -20.96 -28.47
CA ALA A 55 18.80 -21.06 -29.10
C ALA A 55 18.63 -20.85 -30.60
N GLY A 56 18.99 -19.66 -31.08
CA GLY A 56 18.65 -19.21 -32.43
C GLY A 56 17.13 -19.10 -32.59
N ASP A 57 16.60 -19.68 -33.67
CA ASP A 57 15.17 -19.66 -33.98
C ASP A 57 14.39 -20.82 -33.32
N HIS A 58 15.05 -21.62 -32.48
CA HIS A 58 14.44 -22.76 -31.83
C HIS A 58 14.22 -22.52 -30.34
N GLU A 59 12.98 -22.72 -29.88
CA GLU A 59 12.67 -22.73 -28.46
C GLU A 59 13.24 -23.98 -27.81
N ILE A 60 14.00 -23.80 -26.74
CA ILE A 60 14.65 -24.88 -26.00
C ILE A 60 13.88 -25.23 -24.74
N SER A 61 13.34 -24.23 -24.04
CA SER A 61 12.51 -24.47 -22.86
C SER A 61 11.54 -23.33 -22.60
N GLN A 62 10.46 -23.68 -21.90
CA GLN A 62 9.46 -22.73 -21.42
C GLN A 62 9.16 -23.01 -19.95
N LEU A 63 9.18 -21.96 -19.14
CA LEU A 63 8.75 -21.98 -17.75
C LEU A 63 7.48 -21.17 -17.59
N ASN A 64 6.44 -21.83 -17.06
CA ASN A 64 5.14 -21.23 -16.82
C ASN A 64 4.94 -21.01 -15.32
N TRP A 65 5.00 -19.75 -14.91
CA TRP A 65 4.82 -19.33 -13.53
C TRP A 65 3.36 -18.96 -13.28
N GLU A 66 2.77 -19.48 -12.20
CA GLU A 66 1.42 -19.14 -11.76
C GLU A 66 1.43 -18.81 -10.25
N SER A 67 0.93 -17.63 -9.91
CA SER A 67 0.65 -17.22 -8.53
C SER A 67 -0.84 -16.97 -8.37
N LYS A 68 -1.48 -17.62 -7.39
CA LYS A 68 -2.92 -17.49 -7.12
C LYS A 68 -3.16 -16.69 -5.85
N GLY A 69 -4.19 -15.85 -5.88
CA GLY A 69 -4.62 -15.11 -4.69
C GLY A 69 -3.61 -14.08 -4.18
N VAL A 70 -2.80 -13.49 -5.07
CA VAL A 70 -1.82 -12.46 -4.70
C VAL A 70 -2.56 -11.20 -4.28
N THR A 71 -2.30 -10.71 -3.07
CA THR A 71 -2.85 -9.43 -2.62
C THR A 71 -2.04 -8.29 -3.23
N LEU A 72 -2.72 -7.36 -3.89
CA LEU A 72 -2.15 -6.17 -4.50
C LEU A 72 -2.59 -4.94 -3.72
N PHE A 73 -1.67 -3.99 -3.59
CA PHE A 73 -1.94 -2.67 -3.03
C PHE A 73 -1.55 -1.63 -4.06
N ARG A 74 -2.44 -0.70 -4.33
CA ARG A 74 -2.15 0.46 -5.17
C ARG A 74 -2.25 1.71 -4.30
N LEU A 75 -1.28 2.60 -4.43
CA LEU A 75 -1.30 3.92 -3.84
C LEU A 75 -1.11 4.94 -4.96
N VAL A 76 -1.94 5.97 -4.97
CA VAL A 76 -1.87 7.09 -5.91
C VAL A 76 -1.98 8.37 -5.10
N SER A 77 -0.98 9.22 -5.20
CA SER A 77 -1.02 10.57 -4.64
C SER A 77 -1.20 11.59 -5.76
N THR A 78 -2.12 12.53 -5.59
CA THR A 78 -2.38 13.62 -6.54
C THR A 78 -2.21 14.97 -5.84
N ASP A 79 -1.51 15.88 -6.53
CA ASP A 79 -1.49 17.31 -6.20
C ASP A 79 -2.72 18.00 -6.81
N ARG A 80 -3.49 18.68 -5.96
CA ARG A 80 -4.76 19.33 -6.33
C ARG A 80 -4.56 20.58 -7.20
N SER A 81 -3.36 21.15 -7.24
CA SER A 81 -3.02 22.35 -8.04
C SER A 81 -3.35 22.22 -9.53
N THR A 82 -3.39 21.00 -10.07
CA THR A 82 -3.65 20.71 -11.49
C THR A 82 -5.14 20.63 -11.88
N THR A 83 -6.08 20.74 -10.94
CA THR A 83 -7.52 20.59 -11.24
C THR A 83 -8.27 21.92 -11.42
N THR A 84 -7.64 23.07 -11.14
CA THR A 84 -8.26 24.41 -11.31
C THR A 84 -7.67 25.13 -12.52
N GLY A 85 -7.76 24.48 -13.68
CA GLY A 85 -7.28 25.00 -14.96
C GLY A 85 -8.14 24.51 -16.12
N ALA A 86 -9.44 24.78 -16.06
CA ALA A 86 -10.38 24.62 -17.16
C ALA A 86 -11.45 25.73 -17.08
#